data_AF-A0A940WEV6-F1
#
_entry.id   AF-A0A940WEV6-F1
#
_cell.length_a   1.000
_cell.length_b   1.000
_cell.length_c   1.000
_cell.angle_alpha   90.00
_cell.angle_beta   90.00
_cell.angle_gamma   90.00
#
_symmetry.space_group_name_H-M   'P 1'
#
loop_
_entity.id
_entity.type
_entity.pdbx_description
1 polymer ?
#
loop_
_entity_poly.entity_id
_entity_poly.type
_entity_poly.pdbx_seq_one_letter_code
_entity_poly.pdbx_strand_id
1 'polypeptide(L)'
;MNVSLLTCTPDPERMVALAARLCYSPATIGDLRKEISRRDARNLVRRVLSMGHASVLEHVTLTFGVEGISRAASHQLVRHRIASYSQQSQRYVAAEFGYVTPPTVAGSRKLRTGYERHMAACSRLYAKLMEAGVPPEDARFALPNATETKILITMNARELHHFFALRRQGAGAAAVRDGGSRLRPWPVPGREDELREACRGAQGDRRAREGCRRLMPPEPKELVLGGQAVIEGVMMKGPLAYAVAVRKASGEIRVRDFPLVESASRKRIAKIPLVRGVVTMAVMLAIGYRALQYSADEAMADEEGAGGAAKDAGEGTKGGLAMAGAMAMALLLGVGLFFLLPLYATHLLAGLVPALQGSVAFNLADGAIRVLVFVLYIVGISRMKDIRRVFEYHGAEHKVINAYEAKADLAPEAVRGYPRLHPRCGTSFLLFVMVISILVFSLIPRESSLLTKALLRLPLIPAIAGISYEVLRLSARKTRSPWFRALVAPGLWLQRLTTREPDLPQIEVAIASFRRVSGPSGSEVSLVG
;
A
#
# COMPACT_ATOMS: atom_id res chain seq x y z
N MET A 1 2.66 -15.51 24.84
CA MET A 1 3.79 -16.06 24.06
C MET A 1 4.98 -15.20 24.36
N ASN A 2 6.13 -15.83 24.56
CA ASN A 2 7.39 -15.16 24.88
C ASN A 2 8.44 -15.64 23.88
N VAL A 3 9.18 -14.71 23.28
CA VAL A 3 10.19 -15.00 22.27
C VAL A 3 11.48 -14.32 22.69
N SER A 4 12.58 -15.06 22.74
CA SER A 4 13.90 -14.56 23.12
C SER A 4 14.94 -14.93 22.07
N LEU A 5 15.80 -13.98 21.69
CA LEU A 5 16.98 -14.28 20.87
C LEU A 5 18.09 -14.80 21.80
N LEU A 6 18.51 -16.03 21.59
CA LEU A 6 19.51 -16.70 22.42
C LEU A 6 20.92 -16.51 21.85
N THR A 7 21.09 -16.76 20.54
CA THR A 7 22.39 -16.63 19.87
C THR A 7 22.23 -16.04 18.47
N CYS A 8 23.27 -15.36 18.01
CA CYS A 8 23.34 -14.84 16.64
C CYS A 8 24.80 -14.72 16.20
N THR A 9 25.04 -14.70 14.89
CA THR A 9 26.39 -14.51 14.33
C THR A 9 27.00 -13.16 14.79
N PRO A 10 28.22 -13.14 15.38
CA PRO A 10 28.82 -11.93 15.96
C PRO A 10 29.06 -10.75 14.99
N ASP A 11 29.48 -11.02 13.76
CA ASP A 11 29.76 -10.00 12.72
C ASP A 11 29.02 -10.34 11.41
N PRO A 12 27.68 -10.28 11.39
CA PRO A 12 26.89 -10.90 10.34
C PRO A 12 27.00 -10.14 9.02
N GLU A 13 27.03 -8.80 9.02
CA GLU A 13 27.22 -8.00 7.80
C GLU A 13 28.57 -8.27 7.14
N ARG A 14 29.63 -8.45 7.96
CA ARG A 14 30.98 -8.75 7.47
C ARG A 14 31.06 -10.18 6.93
N MET A 15 30.38 -11.13 7.56
CA MET A 15 30.30 -12.51 7.09
C MET A 15 29.66 -12.59 5.70
N VAL A 16 28.52 -11.92 5.52
CA VAL A 16 27.84 -11.86 4.21
C VAL A 16 28.71 -11.14 3.17
N ALA A 17 29.36 -10.03 3.54
CA ALA A 17 30.24 -9.30 2.64
C ALA A 17 31.47 -10.13 2.23
N LEU A 18 32.05 -10.90 3.15
CA LEU A 18 33.17 -11.79 2.88
C LEU A 18 32.75 -12.91 1.91
N ALA A 19 31.63 -13.57 2.18
CA ALA A 19 31.07 -14.59 1.30
C ALA A 19 30.81 -14.04 -0.10
N ALA A 20 30.22 -12.84 -0.19
CA ALA A 20 29.96 -12.19 -1.46
C ALA A 20 31.25 -11.79 -2.22
N ARG A 21 32.26 -11.24 -1.53
CA ARG A 21 33.52 -10.85 -2.19
C ARG A 21 34.33 -12.05 -2.66
N LEU A 22 34.32 -13.14 -1.89
CA LEU A 22 35.06 -14.35 -2.23
C LEU A 22 34.65 -14.90 -3.61
N CYS A 23 33.37 -14.80 -3.97
CA CYS A 23 32.87 -15.25 -5.27
C CYS A 23 33.42 -14.46 -6.47
N TYR A 24 33.97 -13.25 -6.26
CA TYR A 24 34.38 -12.33 -7.33
C TYR A 24 35.78 -11.73 -7.14
N SER A 25 36.58 -12.28 -6.20
CA SER A 25 37.91 -11.77 -5.89
C SER A 25 38.96 -12.88 -6.02
N PRO A 26 40.13 -12.59 -6.63
CA PRO A 26 41.27 -13.50 -6.63
C PRO A 26 42.02 -13.52 -5.29
N ALA A 27 41.71 -12.60 -4.36
CA ALA A 27 42.38 -12.49 -3.06
C ALA A 27 42.02 -13.63 -2.11
N THR A 28 42.92 -13.96 -1.18
CA THR A 28 42.67 -15.00 -0.17
C THR A 28 41.63 -14.56 0.85
N ILE A 29 41.02 -15.53 1.55
CA ILE A 29 40.07 -15.25 2.64
C ILE A 29 40.71 -14.36 3.73
N GLY A 30 42.00 -14.56 4.01
CA GLY A 30 42.75 -13.79 4.99
C GLY A 30 42.88 -12.32 4.62
N ASP A 31 43.17 -12.05 3.34
CA ASP A 31 43.32 -10.69 2.81
C ASP A 31 41.98 -9.98 2.74
N LEU A 32 40.95 -10.65 2.21
CA LEU A 32 39.58 -10.15 2.16
C LEU A 32 39.05 -9.81 3.57
N ARG A 33 39.39 -10.62 4.57
CA ARG A 33 39.01 -10.33 5.96
C ARG A 33 39.63 -9.03 6.43
N LYS A 34 40.88 -8.70 6.08
CA LYS A 34 41.55 -7.44 6.47
C LYS A 34 41.01 -6.23 5.71
N GLU A 35 40.68 -6.39 4.43
CA GLU A 35 40.24 -5.30 3.55
C GLU A 35 38.79 -4.84 3.76
N ILE A 36 37.90 -5.73 4.22
CA ILE A 36 36.48 -5.40 4.36
C ILE A 36 36.27 -4.51 5.59
N SER A 37 36.24 -3.19 5.34
CA SER A 37 35.76 -2.21 6.31
C SER A 37 34.25 -2.40 6.56
N ARG A 38 33.78 -1.98 7.73
CA ARG A 38 32.35 -2.10 8.10
C ARG A 38 31.41 -1.31 7.19
N ARG A 39 31.86 -0.18 6.66
CA ARG A 39 31.05 0.66 5.77
C ARG A 39 30.89 -0.02 4.40
N ASP A 40 31.96 -0.63 3.92
CA ASP A 40 31.97 -1.34 2.64
C ASP A 40 31.15 -2.62 2.71
N ALA A 41 31.22 -3.34 3.83
CA ALA A 41 30.38 -4.52 4.09
C ALA A 41 28.89 -4.19 3.90
N ARG A 42 28.39 -3.11 4.51
CA ARG A 42 26.97 -2.71 4.39
C ARG A 42 26.56 -2.37 2.97
N ASN A 43 27.37 -1.60 2.26
CA ASN A 43 27.06 -1.20 0.90
C ASN A 43 27.06 -2.41 -0.04
N LEU A 44 28.00 -3.34 0.17
CA LEU A 44 28.09 -4.57 -0.60
C LEU A 44 26.88 -5.47 -0.34
N VAL A 45 26.52 -5.73 0.92
CA VAL A 45 25.33 -6.52 1.27
C VAL A 45 24.08 -5.97 0.59
N ARG A 46 23.85 -4.64 0.64
CA ARG A 46 22.70 -4.01 -0.03
C ARG A 46 22.69 -4.26 -1.54
N ARG A 47 23.86 -4.16 -2.19
CA ARG A 47 24.01 -4.38 -3.62
C ARG A 47 23.73 -5.84 -3.99
N VAL A 48 24.33 -6.78 -3.25
CA VAL A 48 24.20 -8.22 -3.47
C VAL A 48 22.74 -8.67 -3.33
N LEU A 49 22.05 -8.18 -2.30
CA LEU A 49 20.61 -8.45 -2.13
C LEU A 49 19.75 -7.82 -3.24
N SER A 50 20.10 -6.62 -3.73
CA SER A 50 19.38 -6.00 -4.85
C SER A 50 19.55 -6.75 -6.18
N MET A 51 20.59 -7.58 -6.31
CA MET A 51 20.83 -8.44 -7.47
C MET A 51 20.21 -9.84 -7.31
N GLY A 52 19.50 -10.11 -6.21
CA GLY A 52 18.84 -11.40 -5.97
C GLY A 52 19.77 -12.52 -5.46
N HIS A 53 21.03 -12.22 -5.15
CA HIS A 53 21.98 -13.19 -4.61
C HIS A 53 21.73 -13.42 -3.10
N ALA A 54 20.65 -14.13 -2.76
CA ALA A 54 20.25 -14.37 -1.38
C ALA A 54 21.02 -15.50 -0.67
N SER A 55 21.77 -16.33 -1.41
CA SER A 55 22.52 -17.48 -0.84
C SER A 55 23.57 -17.04 0.18
N VAL A 56 24.20 -15.88 0.00
CA VAL A 56 25.18 -15.35 0.96
C VAL A 56 24.60 -15.08 2.37
N LEU A 57 23.27 -14.98 2.50
CA LEU A 57 22.59 -14.83 3.78
C LEU A 57 22.56 -16.13 4.61
N GLU A 58 22.83 -17.28 4.00
CA GLU A 58 22.81 -18.58 4.69
C GLU A 58 23.93 -18.69 5.74
N HIS A 59 25.00 -17.91 5.60
CA HIS A 59 26.11 -17.87 6.56
C HIS A 59 25.77 -17.14 7.87
N VAL A 60 24.61 -16.49 7.95
CA VAL A 60 24.16 -15.79 9.16
C VAL A 60 23.07 -16.59 9.83
N THR A 61 23.30 -17.00 11.07
CA THR A 61 22.38 -17.84 11.84
C THR A 61 21.87 -17.12 13.08
N LEU A 62 20.62 -17.37 13.41
CA LEU A 62 19.93 -16.84 14.58
C LEU A 62 19.22 -17.99 15.30
N THR A 63 19.37 -18.07 16.62
CA THR A 63 18.67 -19.04 17.46
C THR A 63 17.72 -18.33 18.41
N PHE A 64 16.46 -18.74 18.38
CA PHE A 64 15.39 -18.20 19.21
C PHE A 64 14.88 -19.26 20.19
N GLY A 65 14.57 -18.84 21.41
CA GLY A 65 13.73 -19.59 22.34
C GLY A 65 12.30 -19.06 22.26
N VAL A 66 11.33 -19.96 22.14
CA VAL A 66 9.90 -19.64 22.08
C VAL A 66 9.14 -20.41 23.14
N GLU A 67 8.40 -19.69 23.98
CA GLU A 67 7.54 -20.23 25.04
C GLU A 67 6.10 -19.71 24.87
N GLY A 68 5.10 -20.44 25.39
CA GLY A 68 3.71 -20.06 25.19
C GLY A 68 3.21 -20.25 23.75
N ILE A 69 3.81 -21.17 22.98
CA ILE A 69 3.36 -21.56 21.64
C ILE A 69 2.50 -22.84 21.73
N SER A 70 1.42 -22.92 20.95
CA SER A 70 0.57 -24.13 20.89
C SER A 70 1.23 -25.26 20.09
N ARG A 71 0.86 -26.52 20.39
CA ARG A 71 1.28 -27.68 19.59
C ARG A 71 0.88 -27.53 18.12
N ALA A 72 -0.33 -27.07 17.83
CA ALA A 72 -0.77 -26.78 16.46
C ALA A 72 0.16 -25.80 15.72
N ALA A 73 0.54 -24.70 16.38
CA ALA A 73 1.45 -23.71 15.79
C ALA A 73 2.86 -24.28 15.60
N SER A 74 3.38 -25.03 16.58
CA SER A 74 4.68 -25.69 16.46
C SER A 74 4.71 -26.69 15.30
N HIS A 75 3.61 -27.40 15.05
CA HIS A 75 3.51 -28.41 13.99
C HIS A 75 3.53 -27.77 12.58
N GLN A 76 3.05 -26.53 12.45
CA GLN A 76 3.19 -25.74 11.22
C GLN A 76 4.59 -25.15 11.07
N LEU A 77 5.19 -24.72 12.18
CA LEU A 77 6.53 -24.14 12.21
C LEU A 77 7.58 -25.15 11.73
N VAL A 78 7.57 -26.39 12.24
CA VAL A 78 8.54 -27.42 11.86
C VAL A 78 8.47 -27.88 10.39
N ARG A 79 7.47 -27.39 9.62
CA ARG A 79 7.41 -27.57 8.16
C ARG A 79 8.45 -26.74 7.41
N HIS A 80 9.03 -25.73 8.06
CA HIS A 80 10.18 -24.98 7.55
C HIS A 80 11.44 -25.83 7.75
N ARG A 81 11.89 -26.48 6.68
CA ARG A 81 12.90 -27.55 6.73
C ARG A 81 14.34 -27.05 6.82
N ILE A 82 14.62 -25.82 6.39
CA ILE A 82 15.97 -25.22 6.45
C ILE A 82 16.18 -24.55 7.81
N ALA A 83 15.93 -25.32 8.87
CA ALA A 83 15.96 -24.86 10.25
C ALA A 83 16.22 -26.05 11.19
N SER A 84 16.74 -25.76 12.38
CA SER A 84 16.95 -26.74 13.44
C SER A 84 16.00 -26.49 14.58
N TYR A 85 15.44 -27.56 15.15
CA TYR A 85 14.43 -27.49 16.20
C TYR A 85 14.80 -28.39 17.38
N SER A 86 14.65 -27.85 18.59
CA SER A 86 14.63 -28.65 19.82
C SER A 86 13.38 -28.30 20.59
N GLN A 87 12.43 -29.23 20.64
CA GLN A 87 11.11 -29.00 21.22
C GLN A 87 10.92 -29.81 22.48
N GLN A 88 10.26 -29.24 23.48
CA GLN A 88 9.89 -29.93 24.71
C GLN A 88 9.08 -31.20 24.37
N SER A 89 9.57 -32.37 24.82
CA SER A 89 8.95 -33.66 24.52
C SER A 89 7.82 -33.98 25.50
N GLN A 90 6.64 -34.30 24.95
CA GLN A 90 5.51 -34.86 25.72
C GLN A 90 5.72 -36.32 26.13
N ARG A 91 6.77 -36.99 25.62
CA ARG A 91 7.10 -38.38 26.01
C ARG A 91 7.87 -38.44 27.33
N TYR A 92 8.64 -37.40 27.62
CA TYR A 92 9.58 -37.38 28.77
C TYR A 92 9.18 -36.37 29.83
N VAL A 93 8.51 -35.27 29.45
CA VAL A 93 8.15 -34.22 30.39
C VAL A 93 6.69 -34.38 30.80
N ALA A 94 6.47 -35.01 31.95
CA ALA A 94 5.20 -34.98 32.67
C ALA A 94 5.07 -33.60 33.35
N ALA A 95 4.69 -32.58 32.59
CA ALA A 95 4.43 -31.25 33.14
C ALA A 95 2.93 -31.03 33.35
N GLU A 96 2.59 -30.16 34.30
CA GLU A 96 1.26 -29.56 34.38
C GLU A 96 0.85 -29.00 33.01
N PHE A 97 -0.40 -29.30 32.64
CA PHE A 97 -0.95 -28.97 31.34
C PHE A 97 -1.14 -27.45 31.17
N GLY A 98 -0.19 -26.80 30.48
CA GLY A 98 -0.37 -25.45 29.93
C GLY A 98 -1.11 -25.47 28.59
N TYR A 99 -1.88 -24.43 28.26
CA TYR A 99 -2.56 -24.30 26.97
C TYR A 99 -2.61 -22.85 26.48
N VAL A 100 -2.65 -22.70 25.16
CA VAL A 100 -2.78 -21.39 24.50
C VAL A 100 -4.24 -21.13 24.14
N THR A 101 -4.74 -19.94 24.49
CA THR A 101 -6.10 -19.50 24.11
C THR A 101 -6.06 -18.67 22.82
N PRO A 102 -6.77 -19.07 21.75
CA PRO A 102 -6.84 -18.28 20.52
C PRO A 102 -7.45 -16.89 20.74
N PRO A 103 -6.97 -15.82 20.07
CA PRO A 103 -7.51 -14.47 20.25
C PRO A 103 -9.02 -14.34 19.99
N THR A 104 -9.54 -15.08 19.03
CA THR A 104 -10.97 -15.12 18.67
C THR A 104 -11.84 -15.73 19.77
N VAL A 105 -11.28 -16.65 20.55
CA VAL A 105 -11.93 -17.25 21.72
C VAL A 105 -11.79 -16.32 22.93
N ALA A 106 -10.61 -15.70 23.11
CA ALA A 106 -10.34 -14.78 24.20
C ALA A 106 -11.24 -13.53 24.19
N GLY A 107 -11.67 -13.07 23.01
CA GLY A 107 -12.53 -11.88 22.85
C GLY A 107 -13.99 -12.05 23.30
N SER A 108 -14.45 -13.28 23.58
CA SER A 108 -15.82 -13.56 24.04
C SER A 108 -15.79 -14.33 25.35
N ARG A 109 -16.39 -13.76 26.40
CA ARG A 109 -16.43 -14.36 27.74
C ARG A 109 -17.07 -15.75 27.71
N LYS A 110 -18.19 -15.92 26.99
CA LYS A 110 -18.90 -17.21 26.90
C LYS A 110 -18.05 -18.29 26.21
N LEU A 111 -17.37 -17.94 25.11
CA LEU A 111 -16.52 -18.87 24.38
C LEU A 111 -15.28 -19.25 25.19
N ARG A 112 -14.66 -18.26 25.84
CA ARG A 112 -13.52 -18.47 26.74
C ARG A 112 -13.85 -19.44 27.88
N THR A 113 -14.96 -19.24 28.59
CA THR A 113 -15.35 -20.14 29.69
C THR A 113 -15.64 -21.56 29.21
N GLY A 114 -16.26 -21.74 28.03
CA GLY A 114 -16.46 -23.07 27.45
C GLY A 114 -15.13 -23.75 27.10
N TYR A 115 -14.20 -22.99 26.54
CA TYR A 115 -12.86 -23.46 26.17
C TYR A 115 -12.04 -23.87 27.40
N GLU A 116 -11.95 -23.02 28.42
CA GLU A 116 -11.23 -23.29 29.67
C GLU A 116 -11.74 -24.56 30.36
N ARG A 117 -13.06 -24.79 30.34
CA ARG A 117 -13.69 -26.01 30.89
C ARG A 117 -13.25 -27.28 30.14
N HIS A 118 -13.20 -27.22 28.81
CA HIS A 118 -12.76 -28.35 27.98
C HIS A 118 -11.28 -28.65 28.20
N MET A 119 -10.43 -27.61 28.24
CA MET A 119 -9.01 -27.74 28.56
C MET A 119 -8.79 -28.40 29.93
N ALA A 120 -9.55 -28.00 30.94
CA ALA A 120 -9.49 -28.62 32.27
C ALA A 120 -9.95 -30.09 32.26
N ALA A 121 -10.93 -30.45 31.42
CA ALA A 121 -11.37 -31.83 31.27
C ALA A 121 -10.29 -32.72 30.63
N CYS A 122 -9.62 -32.25 29.58
CA CYS A 122 -8.47 -32.94 28.99
C CYS A 122 -7.33 -33.15 30.00
N SER A 123 -6.99 -32.11 30.77
CA SER A 123 -5.97 -32.18 31.82
C SER A 123 -6.29 -33.23 32.88
N ARG A 124 -7.55 -33.26 33.37
CA ARG A 124 -8.00 -34.28 34.33
C ARG A 124 -7.94 -35.70 33.78
N LEU A 125 -8.32 -35.90 32.51
CA LEU A 125 -8.22 -37.22 31.89
C LEU A 125 -6.77 -37.67 31.74
N TYR A 126 -5.89 -36.78 31.29
CA TYR A 126 -4.46 -37.05 31.20
C TYR A 126 -3.87 -37.44 32.54
N ALA A 127 -4.19 -36.71 33.62
CA ALA A 127 -3.74 -37.04 34.97
C ALA A 127 -4.20 -38.44 35.41
N LYS A 128 -5.47 -38.79 35.18
CA LYS A 128 -5.99 -40.14 35.48
C LYS A 128 -5.28 -41.26 34.72
N LEU A 129 -4.96 -41.05 33.44
CA LEU A 129 -4.22 -42.03 32.64
C LEU A 129 -2.80 -42.21 33.19
N MET A 130 -2.14 -41.12 33.56
CA MET A 130 -0.82 -41.15 34.19
C MET A 130 -0.84 -41.85 35.56
N GLU A 131 -1.84 -41.57 36.41
CA GLU A 131 -2.05 -42.25 37.69
C GLU A 131 -2.31 -43.75 37.55
N ALA A 132 -2.97 -44.15 36.46
CA ALA A 132 -3.20 -45.56 36.11
C ALA A 132 -1.96 -46.26 35.51
N GLY A 133 -0.82 -45.58 35.41
CA GLY A 133 0.42 -46.15 34.88
C GLY A 133 0.49 -46.25 33.37
N VAL A 134 -0.39 -45.56 32.62
CA VAL A 134 -0.33 -45.52 31.16
C VAL A 134 0.94 -44.78 30.72
N PRO A 135 1.72 -45.32 29.75
CA PRO A 135 2.91 -44.64 29.24
C PRO A 135 2.61 -43.22 28.73
N PRO A 136 3.49 -42.22 28.97
CA PRO A 136 3.24 -40.83 28.58
C PRO A 136 2.97 -40.63 27.08
N GLU A 137 3.56 -41.47 26.24
CA GLU A 137 3.39 -41.45 24.80
C GLU A 137 2.01 -41.88 24.30
N ASP A 138 1.27 -42.61 25.12
CA ASP A 138 -0.12 -42.99 24.90
C ASP A 138 -1.06 -42.04 25.64
N ALA A 139 -0.76 -41.70 26.90
CA ALA A 139 -1.55 -40.77 27.70
C ALA A 139 -1.72 -39.40 27.01
N ARG A 140 -0.68 -38.94 26.29
CA ARG A 140 -0.72 -37.66 25.55
C ARG A 140 -1.77 -37.58 24.45
N PHE A 141 -2.38 -38.69 24.02
CA PHE A 141 -3.49 -38.66 23.05
C PHE A 141 -4.73 -37.93 23.63
N ALA A 142 -4.83 -37.81 24.95
CA ALA A 142 -5.84 -36.99 25.61
C ALA A 142 -5.55 -35.47 25.52
N LEU A 143 -4.34 -35.07 25.13
CA LEU A 143 -3.92 -33.67 25.10
C LEU A 143 -4.38 -32.97 23.80
N PRO A 144 -5.02 -31.79 23.89
CA PRO A 144 -5.51 -31.08 22.72
C PRO A 144 -4.40 -30.37 21.95
N ASN A 145 -4.67 -29.99 20.71
CA ASN A 145 -3.79 -29.16 19.86
C ASN A 145 -3.37 -27.82 20.49
N ALA A 146 -4.15 -27.33 21.45
CA ALA A 146 -3.90 -26.11 22.20
C ALA A 146 -2.78 -26.22 23.24
N THR A 147 -2.34 -27.45 23.55
CA THR A 147 -1.29 -27.70 24.55
C THR A 147 -0.09 -26.80 24.29
N GLU A 148 0.37 -26.14 25.33
CA GLU A 148 1.56 -25.31 25.27
C GLU A 148 2.80 -26.18 25.08
N THR A 149 3.78 -25.64 24.36
CA THR A 149 5.11 -26.21 24.23
C THR A 149 6.14 -25.11 24.26
N LYS A 150 7.37 -25.48 24.63
CA LYS A 150 8.56 -24.64 24.45
C LYS A 150 9.39 -25.21 23.30
N ILE A 151 10.01 -24.35 22.49
CA ILE A 151 10.82 -24.76 21.34
C ILE A 151 12.00 -23.81 21.12
N LEU A 152 13.17 -24.40 20.87
CA LEU A 152 14.34 -23.71 20.34
C LEU A 152 14.33 -23.84 18.82
N ILE A 153 14.60 -22.73 18.13
CA ILE A 153 14.57 -22.64 16.67
C ILE A 153 15.84 -21.97 16.21
N THR A 154 16.63 -22.63 15.38
CA THR A 154 17.76 -22.02 14.68
C THR A 154 17.45 -21.92 13.20
N MET A 155 17.51 -20.71 12.65
CA MET A 155 17.33 -20.45 11.22
C MET A 155 18.47 -19.58 10.72
N ASN A 156 18.89 -19.81 9.47
CA ASN A 156 19.75 -18.85 8.80
C ASN A 156 18.91 -17.63 8.30
N ALA A 157 19.59 -16.53 7.96
CA ALA A 157 18.89 -15.31 7.57
C ALA A 157 18.06 -15.52 6.28
N ARG A 158 18.51 -16.34 5.32
CA ARG A 158 17.73 -16.67 4.11
C ARG A 158 16.43 -17.40 4.46
N GLU A 159 16.47 -18.40 5.34
CA GLU A 159 15.26 -19.09 5.78
C GLU A 159 14.33 -18.15 6.54
N LEU A 160 14.85 -17.22 7.35
CA LEU A 160 14.00 -16.22 7.98
C LEU A 160 13.26 -15.35 6.96
N HIS A 161 13.90 -14.94 5.86
CA HIS A 161 13.20 -14.25 4.76
C HIS A 161 12.08 -15.10 4.19
N HIS A 162 12.34 -16.39 3.94
CA HIS A 162 11.33 -17.34 3.42
C HIS A 162 10.17 -17.56 4.40
N PHE A 163 10.48 -17.80 5.68
CA PHE A 163 9.53 -17.95 6.77
C PHE A 163 8.59 -16.74 6.87
N PHE A 164 9.13 -15.52 6.91
CA PHE A 164 8.31 -14.31 6.96
C PHE A 164 7.51 -14.10 5.68
N ALA A 165 8.03 -14.44 4.50
CA ALA A 165 7.27 -14.33 3.26
C ALA A 165 6.00 -15.19 3.27
N LEU A 166 6.09 -16.43 3.79
CA LEU A 166 4.97 -17.37 3.84
C LEU A 166 4.02 -17.16 5.02
N ARG A 167 4.55 -16.79 6.20
CA ARG A 167 3.78 -16.77 7.44
C ARG A 167 3.27 -15.37 7.82
N ARG A 168 3.77 -14.30 7.21
CA ARG A 168 3.29 -12.93 7.47
C ARG A 168 1.92 -12.67 6.87
N GLN A 169 1.02 -12.06 7.66
CA GLN A 169 -0.21 -11.49 7.12
C GLN A 169 0.11 -10.36 6.13
N GLY A 170 -0.35 -10.49 4.89
CA GLY A 170 -0.39 -9.39 3.92
C GLY A 170 0.84 -9.19 3.02
N ALA A 171 1.81 -10.11 2.97
CA ALA A 171 2.93 -9.98 2.03
C ALA A 171 3.29 -11.22 1.19
N GLY A 172 2.40 -12.20 1.16
CA GLY A 172 2.60 -13.42 0.36
C GLY A 172 1.34 -14.26 0.17
N ALA A 173 0.18 -13.76 0.60
CA ALA A 173 -1.10 -14.44 0.38
C ALA A 173 -1.58 -14.37 -1.09
N ALA A 174 -0.81 -13.75 -1.99
CA ALA A 174 -1.18 -13.53 -3.38
C ALA A 174 -0.51 -14.50 -4.38
N ALA A 175 0.52 -15.28 -3.99
CA ALA A 175 1.30 -16.05 -4.97
C ALA A 175 0.93 -17.54 -5.09
N VAL A 176 0.21 -18.14 -4.12
CA VAL A 176 -0.34 -19.50 -4.26
C VAL A 176 -1.64 -19.58 -3.45
N ARG A 177 -2.75 -19.18 -4.06
CA ARG A 177 -4.10 -19.54 -3.62
C ARG A 177 -4.88 -20.05 -4.82
N ASP A 178 -4.36 -21.11 -5.41
CA ASP A 178 -5.16 -22.01 -6.22
C ASP A 178 -5.81 -23.05 -5.28
N GLY A 179 -7.09 -23.34 -5.49
CA GLY A 179 -7.81 -24.41 -4.79
C GLY A 179 -8.25 -24.14 -3.34
N GLY A 180 -9.44 -23.55 -3.18
CA GLY A 180 -10.50 -24.12 -2.32
C GLY A 180 -10.33 -24.24 -0.79
N SER A 181 -9.23 -23.85 -0.15
CA SER A 181 -9.11 -23.95 1.33
C SER A 181 -9.01 -22.60 2.03
N ARG A 182 -10.05 -22.27 2.81
CA ARG A 182 -10.17 -21.10 3.70
C ARG A 182 -9.23 -21.20 4.92
N LEU A 183 -7.95 -21.51 4.72
CA LEU A 183 -6.98 -21.54 5.82
C LEU A 183 -6.54 -20.11 6.13
N ARG A 184 -7.24 -19.48 7.08
CA ARG A 184 -6.80 -18.22 7.69
C ARG A 184 -5.37 -18.38 8.23
N PRO A 185 -4.50 -17.37 8.13
CA PRO A 185 -3.19 -17.40 8.77
C PRO A 185 -3.39 -17.58 10.29
N TRP A 186 -3.02 -18.75 10.81
CA TRP A 186 -2.97 -19.06 12.24
C TRP A 186 -1.89 -18.19 12.91
N PRO A 187 -2.05 -17.76 14.18
CA PRO A 187 -1.00 -17.05 14.89
C PRO A 187 0.32 -17.84 14.82
N VAL A 188 1.23 -17.28 14.04
CA VAL A 188 2.62 -17.69 13.88
C VAL A 188 3.32 -17.55 15.24
N PRO A 189 4.33 -18.36 15.56
CA PRO A 189 5.25 -18.01 16.64
C PRO A 189 5.84 -16.61 16.43
N GLY A 190 5.58 -15.73 17.40
CA GLY A 190 5.87 -14.31 17.35
C GLY A 190 5.05 -13.57 16.28
N ARG A 191 4.38 -12.46 16.63
CA ARG A 191 4.26 -11.41 15.60
C ARG A 191 5.68 -11.07 15.14
N GLU A 192 5.88 -10.68 13.88
CA GLU A 192 7.18 -10.19 13.39
C GLU A 192 7.79 -9.16 14.38
N ASP A 193 6.92 -8.36 14.98
CA ASP A 193 7.22 -7.42 16.07
C ASP A 193 7.87 -8.09 17.28
N GLU A 194 7.37 -9.26 17.74
CA GLU A 194 7.90 -10.00 18.89
C GLU A 194 9.29 -10.60 18.61
N LEU A 195 9.52 -11.16 17.43
CA LEU A 195 10.87 -11.65 17.04
C LEU A 195 11.87 -10.49 16.92
N ARG A 196 11.43 -9.33 16.40
CA ARG A 196 12.26 -8.13 16.32
C ARG A 196 12.49 -7.49 17.68
N GLU A 197 11.51 -7.51 18.56
CA GLU A 197 11.58 -7.03 19.93
C GLU A 197 12.49 -7.94 20.78
N ALA A 198 12.42 -9.26 20.57
CA ALA A 198 13.36 -10.23 21.12
C ALA A 198 14.81 -9.88 20.76
N CYS A 199 15.07 -9.49 19.51
CA CYS A 199 16.39 -8.99 19.08
C CYS A 199 16.80 -7.67 19.76
N ARG A 200 15.86 -6.83 20.20
CA ARG A 200 16.14 -5.59 20.97
C ARG A 200 16.40 -5.87 22.45
N GLY A 201 15.69 -6.83 23.04
CA GLY A 201 15.69 -7.13 24.48
C GLY A 201 16.60 -8.27 24.94
N ALA A 202 17.25 -9.00 24.02
CA ALA A 202 18.12 -10.12 24.38
C ALA A 202 19.36 -9.68 25.22
N GLN A 203 20.12 -10.60 25.81
CA GLN A 203 21.40 -10.36 26.53
C GLN A 203 22.67 -10.81 25.74
N GLY A 204 23.69 -9.95 25.54
CA GLY A 204 24.83 -10.21 24.64
C GLY A 204 25.29 -9.00 23.78
N ASP A 205 26.24 -9.21 22.85
CA ASP A 205 26.83 -8.12 22.04
C ASP A 205 25.76 -7.37 21.21
N ARG A 206 25.55 -6.10 21.56
CA ARG A 206 24.63 -5.18 20.89
C ARG A 206 24.89 -5.08 19.38
N ARG A 207 26.15 -5.17 18.96
CA ARG A 207 26.56 -5.00 17.55
C ARG A 207 26.12 -6.18 16.68
N ALA A 208 26.33 -7.40 17.16
CA ALA A 208 25.89 -8.62 16.50
C ALA A 208 24.38 -8.60 16.22
N ARG A 209 23.60 -8.13 17.19
CA ARG A 209 22.13 -8.05 17.12
C ARG A 209 21.65 -7.02 16.12
N GLU A 210 22.24 -5.83 16.17
CA GLU A 210 21.90 -4.78 15.19
C GLU A 210 22.25 -5.21 13.77
N GLY A 211 23.38 -5.90 13.58
CA GLY A 211 23.77 -6.49 12.30
C GLY A 211 22.77 -7.54 11.81
N CYS A 212 22.41 -8.51 12.66
CA CYS A 212 21.46 -9.56 12.31
C CYS A 212 20.08 -8.97 12.00
N ARG A 213 19.61 -7.99 12.79
CA ARG A 213 18.34 -7.28 12.56
C ARG A 213 18.28 -6.61 11.18
N ARG A 214 19.40 -6.09 10.68
CA ARG A 214 19.46 -5.45 9.35
C ARG A 214 19.43 -6.45 8.20
N LEU A 215 19.84 -7.70 8.46
CA LEU A 215 19.81 -8.78 7.47
C LEU A 215 18.48 -9.54 7.48
N MET A 216 17.66 -9.41 8.53
CA MET A 216 16.26 -9.82 8.51
C MET A 216 15.51 -9.05 7.40
N PRO A 217 14.40 -9.59 6.87
CA PRO A 217 13.58 -8.88 5.89
C PRO A 217 13.24 -7.47 6.38
N PRO A 218 13.06 -6.47 5.50
CA PRO A 218 12.60 -5.15 5.95
C PRO A 218 11.16 -5.25 6.47
N GLU A 219 10.81 -4.40 7.45
CA GLU A 219 9.39 -4.18 7.79
C GLU A 219 8.65 -3.80 6.51
N PRO A 220 7.43 -4.33 6.30
CA PRO A 220 6.65 -3.97 5.13
C PRO A 220 6.35 -2.48 5.25
N LYS A 221 7.02 -1.66 4.44
CA LYS A 221 6.57 -0.28 4.26
C LYS A 221 5.15 -0.39 3.70
N GLU A 222 4.20 0.26 4.35
CA GLU A 222 2.86 0.42 3.79
C GLU A 222 3.03 0.89 2.34
N LEU A 223 2.55 0.07 1.41
CA LEU A 223 2.54 0.43 0.00
C LEU A 223 1.62 1.65 -0.11
N VAL A 224 2.22 2.83 -0.25
CA VAL A 224 1.47 4.04 -0.56
C VAL A 224 1.09 3.94 -2.03
N LEU A 225 -0.13 3.47 -2.24
CA LEU A 225 -0.72 3.34 -3.56
C LEU A 225 -1.53 4.61 -3.86
N GLY A 226 -1.39 5.09 -5.09
CA GLY A 226 -2.33 6.05 -5.66
C GLY A 226 -3.08 5.38 -6.80
N GLY A 227 -4.30 5.80 -7.08
CA GLY A 227 -5.01 5.37 -8.27
C GLY A 227 -5.69 6.52 -8.99
N GLN A 228 -6.24 6.19 -10.15
CA GLN A 228 -7.08 7.06 -10.95
C GLN A 228 -8.07 6.20 -11.73
N ALA A 229 -9.35 6.55 -11.70
CA ALA A 229 -10.32 5.98 -12.61
C ALA A 229 -10.05 6.44 -14.05
N VAL A 230 -10.19 5.50 -14.99
CA VAL A 230 -10.07 5.74 -16.44
C VAL A 230 -11.33 5.19 -17.13
N ILE A 231 -11.42 5.31 -18.46
CA ILE A 231 -12.58 4.83 -19.21
C ILE A 231 -12.64 3.31 -19.08
N GLU A 232 -13.77 2.79 -18.61
CA GLU A 232 -13.97 1.36 -18.31
C GLU A 232 -12.85 0.68 -17.49
N GLY A 233 -12.17 1.44 -16.63
CA GLY A 233 -10.95 0.94 -16.01
C GLY A 233 -10.42 1.68 -14.79
N VAL A 234 -9.35 1.14 -14.21
CA VAL A 234 -8.63 1.71 -13.07
C VAL A 234 -7.13 1.65 -13.28
N MET A 235 -6.47 2.79 -13.12
CA MET A 235 -5.02 2.88 -13.00
C MET A 235 -4.62 2.81 -11.53
N MET A 236 -3.68 1.94 -11.19
CA MET A 236 -3.06 1.84 -9.86
C MET A 236 -1.57 2.10 -9.99
N LYS A 237 -1.01 2.89 -9.08
CA LYS A 237 0.41 3.27 -9.05
C LYS A 237 1.07 2.69 -7.81
N GLY A 238 2.03 1.81 -8.03
CA GLY A 238 2.98 1.32 -7.03
C GLY A 238 4.28 2.14 -6.98
N PRO A 239 5.25 1.69 -6.15
CA PRO A 239 6.54 2.35 -6.03
C PRO A 239 7.43 2.20 -7.27
N LEU A 240 7.34 1.05 -7.97
CA LEU A 240 8.23 0.69 -9.09
C LEU A 240 7.56 0.73 -10.46
N ALA A 241 6.23 0.62 -10.50
CA ALA A 241 5.44 0.60 -11.73
C ALA A 241 4.04 1.17 -11.46
N TYR A 242 3.33 1.52 -12.52
CA TYR A 242 1.88 1.69 -12.49
C TYR A 242 1.24 0.70 -13.48
N ALA A 243 0.03 0.26 -13.20
CA ALA A 243 -0.74 -0.62 -14.05
C ALA A 243 -2.09 0.02 -14.38
N VAL A 244 -2.59 -0.24 -15.58
CA VAL A 244 -3.92 0.16 -16.01
C VAL A 244 -4.68 -1.11 -16.36
N ALA A 245 -5.83 -1.32 -15.72
CA ALA A 245 -6.75 -2.41 -16.07
C ALA A 245 -8.00 -1.81 -16.71
N VAL A 246 -8.41 -2.35 -17.85
CA VAL A 246 -9.59 -1.94 -18.62
C VAL A 246 -10.45 -3.17 -18.88
N ARG A 247 -11.77 -3.03 -18.74
CA ARG A 247 -12.73 -4.08 -19.06
C ARG A 247 -13.34 -3.81 -20.43
N LYS A 248 -13.25 -4.82 -21.30
CA LYS A 248 -13.90 -4.81 -22.62
C LYS A 248 -15.38 -5.20 -22.50
N ALA A 249 -16.18 -4.86 -23.50
CA ALA A 249 -17.56 -5.24 -23.72
C ALA A 249 -17.73 -6.76 -23.80
N SER A 250 -16.70 -7.48 -24.28
CA SER A 250 -16.61 -8.94 -24.21
C SER A 250 -16.58 -9.50 -22.78
N GLY A 251 -16.27 -8.65 -21.79
CA GLY A 251 -16.08 -9.01 -20.40
C GLY A 251 -14.64 -9.33 -20.02
N GLU A 252 -13.72 -9.36 -20.98
CA GLU A 252 -12.28 -9.56 -20.76
C GLU A 252 -11.64 -8.37 -20.04
N ILE A 253 -10.75 -8.63 -19.08
CA ILE A 253 -9.97 -7.59 -18.39
C ILE A 253 -8.55 -7.57 -18.97
N ARG A 254 -8.19 -6.49 -19.68
CA ARG A 254 -6.84 -6.25 -20.16
C ARG A 254 -6.07 -5.40 -19.16
N VAL A 255 -4.88 -5.87 -18.78
CA VAL A 255 -4.01 -5.18 -17.83
C VAL A 255 -2.65 -4.92 -18.47
N ARG A 256 -2.19 -3.67 -18.42
CA ARG A 256 -0.87 -3.27 -18.89
C ARG A 256 -0.09 -2.57 -17.78
N ASP A 257 1.13 -3.04 -17.53
CA ASP A 257 2.06 -2.39 -16.61
C ASP A 257 3.07 -1.49 -17.33
N PHE A 258 3.46 -0.43 -16.64
CA PHE A 258 4.38 0.58 -17.11
C PHE A 258 5.42 0.85 -16.01
N PRO A 259 6.72 0.62 -16.28
CA PRO A 259 7.77 0.83 -15.29
C PRO A 259 7.93 2.32 -14.98
N LEU A 260 8.13 2.63 -13.70
CA LEU A 260 8.47 3.99 -13.25
C LEU A 260 9.99 4.14 -13.21
N VAL A 261 10.55 4.79 -14.22
CA VAL A 261 11.99 5.08 -14.25
C VAL A 261 12.32 6.14 -13.19
N GLU A 262 13.10 5.76 -12.18
CA GLU A 262 13.61 6.69 -11.18
C GLU A 262 14.91 7.35 -11.66
N SER A 263 14.87 8.66 -11.96
CA SER A 263 16.08 9.45 -12.23
C SER A 263 16.69 10.02 -10.93
N ALA A 264 18.03 10.10 -10.87
CA ALA A 264 18.76 10.70 -9.75
C ALA A 264 18.38 12.18 -9.51
N SER A 265 18.10 12.92 -10.59
CA SER A 265 17.64 14.32 -10.52
C SER A 265 16.27 14.43 -9.84
N ARG A 266 15.37 13.48 -10.13
CA ARG A 266 14.04 13.39 -9.51
C ARG A 266 14.11 13.14 -8.01
N LYS A 267 15.08 12.32 -7.56
CA LYS A 267 15.34 12.08 -6.13
C LYS A 267 15.86 13.31 -5.38
N ARG A 268 16.57 14.22 -6.06
CA ARG A 268 16.99 15.50 -5.47
C ARG A 268 15.80 16.46 -5.34
N ILE A 269 15.04 16.62 -6.42
CA ILE A 269 13.88 17.53 -6.46
C ILE A 269 12.79 17.12 -5.46
N ALA A 270 12.56 15.82 -5.27
CA ALA A 270 11.59 15.30 -4.30
C ALA A 270 11.88 15.70 -2.83
N LYS A 271 13.08 16.19 -2.53
CA LYS A 271 13.47 16.65 -1.18
C LYS A 271 13.12 18.10 -0.91
N ILE A 272 12.98 18.93 -1.95
CA ILE A 272 12.70 20.36 -1.82
C ILE A 272 11.19 20.55 -1.56
N PRO A 273 10.78 21.11 -0.40
CA PRO A 273 9.37 21.43 -0.14
C PRO A 273 8.80 22.35 -1.22
N LEU A 274 7.48 22.34 -1.42
CA LEU A 274 6.77 23.11 -2.47
C LEU A 274 7.07 22.64 -3.90
N VAL A 275 8.34 22.68 -4.32
CA VAL A 275 8.81 22.27 -5.66
C VAL A 275 8.51 20.80 -5.91
N ARG A 276 8.71 19.93 -4.92
CA ARG A 276 8.36 18.51 -5.04
C ARG A 276 6.88 18.29 -5.35
N GLY A 277 5.99 19.17 -4.87
CA GLY A 277 4.56 19.07 -5.10
C GLY A 277 4.24 19.32 -6.57
N VAL A 278 4.76 20.42 -7.11
CA VAL A 278 4.63 20.77 -8.54
C VAL A 278 5.15 19.63 -9.43
N VAL A 279 6.35 19.13 -9.17
CA VAL A 279 6.95 18.04 -9.96
C VAL A 279 6.16 16.73 -9.81
N THR A 280 5.68 16.40 -8.61
CA THR A 280 4.87 15.19 -8.41
C THR A 280 3.56 15.29 -9.17
N MET A 281 2.89 16.44 -9.14
CA MET A 281 1.65 16.68 -9.89
C MET A 281 1.87 16.65 -11.39
N ALA A 282 2.94 17.26 -11.91
CA ALA A 282 3.27 17.19 -13.34
C ALA A 282 3.47 15.74 -13.81
N VAL A 283 4.17 14.92 -13.00
CA VAL A 283 4.35 13.51 -13.35
C VAL A 283 3.05 12.71 -13.23
N MET A 284 2.23 12.97 -12.20
CA MET A 284 0.93 12.30 -12.07
C MET A 284 -0.01 12.68 -13.22
N LEU A 285 0.01 13.93 -13.68
CA LEU A 285 -0.73 14.37 -14.86
C LEU A 285 -0.27 13.62 -16.13
N ALA A 286 1.05 13.52 -16.35
CA ALA A 286 1.59 12.77 -17.49
C ALA A 286 1.24 11.27 -17.45
N ILE A 287 1.30 10.65 -16.26
CA ILE A 287 0.89 9.24 -16.08
C ILE A 287 -0.62 9.09 -16.32
N GLY A 288 -1.42 9.97 -15.72
CA GLY A 288 -2.89 9.96 -15.85
C GLY A 288 -3.33 10.16 -17.30
N TYR A 289 -2.66 11.04 -18.04
CA TYR A 289 -2.91 11.23 -19.46
C TYR A 289 -2.61 9.96 -20.27
N ARG A 290 -1.44 9.35 -20.07
CA ARG A 290 -1.09 8.08 -20.75
C ARG A 290 -2.05 6.95 -20.42
N ALA A 291 -2.51 6.88 -19.17
CA ALA A 291 -3.49 5.88 -18.73
C ALA A 291 -4.86 6.10 -19.39
N LEU A 292 -5.31 7.36 -19.50
CA LEU A 292 -6.55 7.71 -20.21
C LEU A 292 -6.46 7.38 -21.70
N GLN A 293 -5.36 7.73 -22.36
CA GLN A 293 -5.12 7.38 -23.75
C GLN A 293 -5.20 5.86 -23.95
N TYR A 294 -4.45 5.10 -23.14
CA TYR A 294 -4.49 3.64 -23.21
C TYR A 294 -5.91 3.08 -23.01
N SER A 295 -6.67 3.61 -22.05
CA SER A 295 -8.05 3.17 -21.84
C SER A 295 -8.99 3.54 -22.98
N ALA A 296 -8.79 4.70 -23.60
CA ALA A 296 -9.57 5.12 -24.76
C ALA A 296 -9.26 4.24 -25.97
N ASP A 297 -7.98 3.98 -26.23
CA ASP A 297 -7.54 3.12 -27.33
C ASP A 297 -8.12 1.70 -27.19
N GLU A 298 -8.11 1.13 -25.98
CA GLU A 298 -8.70 -0.21 -25.73
C GLU A 298 -10.23 -0.20 -25.85
N ALA A 299 -10.91 0.88 -25.45
CA ALA A 299 -12.36 1.01 -25.61
C ALA A 299 -12.77 1.17 -27.09
N MET A 300 -12.01 1.95 -27.86
CA MET A 300 -12.25 2.14 -29.30
C MET A 300 -11.99 0.86 -30.10
N ALA A 301 -10.90 0.14 -29.81
CA ALA A 301 -10.58 -1.13 -30.46
C ALA A 301 -11.65 -2.21 -30.22
N ASP A 302 -12.35 -2.11 -29.09
CA ASP A 302 -13.44 -3.00 -28.72
C ASP A 302 -14.75 -2.67 -29.47
N GLU A 303 -15.00 -1.38 -29.76
CA GLU A 303 -16.09 -0.96 -30.67
C GLU A 303 -15.83 -1.37 -32.13
N GLU A 304 -14.60 -1.21 -32.62
CA GLU A 304 -14.20 -1.61 -34.00
C GLU A 304 -14.24 -3.14 -34.21
N GLY A 305 -13.89 -3.91 -33.19
CA GLY A 305 -13.98 -5.38 -33.21
C GLY A 305 -15.41 -5.93 -33.20
N ALA A 306 -16.38 -5.15 -32.74
CA ALA A 306 -17.79 -5.54 -32.61
C ALA A 306 -18.65 -5.24 -33.86
N GLY A 307 -18.12 -4.54 -34.87
CA GLY A 307 -18.84 -4.30 -36.12
C GLY A 307 -18.15 -3.37 -37.12
N GLY A 308 -17.42 -3.97 -38.08
CA GLY A 308 -17.24 -3.41 -39.42
C GLY A 308 -16.00 -2.56 -39.69
N ALA A 309 -15.17 -3.06 -40.61
CA ALA A 309 -14.10 -2.41 -41.38
C ALA A 309 -12.95 -1.79 -40.58
N ALA A 310 -11.84 -2.54 -40.53
CA ALA A 310 -10.52 -2.03 -40.22
C ALA A 310 -10.22 -0.79 -41.09
N LYS A 311 -10.12 0.39 -40.46
CA LYS A 311 -9.41 1.51 -41.05
C LYS A 311 -7.95 1.41 -40.64
N ASP A 312 -7.11 1.25 -41.65
CA ASP A 312 -5.66 1.20 -41.53
C ASP A 312 -5.12 2.30 -40.61
N ALA A 313 -4.22 1.87 -39.74
CA ALA A 313 -3.39 2.66 -38.85
C ALA A 313 -2.45 3.58 -39.66
N GLY A 314 -2.99 4.70 -40.16
CA GLY A 314 -2.31 5.61 -41.07
C GLY A 314 -2.65 7.09 -40.86
N GLU A 315 -2.80 7.59 -39.63
CA GLU A 315 -2.88 9.05 -39.37
C GLU A 315 -2.10 9.48 -38.11
N GLY A 316 -0.79 9.23 -38.10
CA GLY A 316 0.10 9.65 -37.00
C GLY A 316 0.24 11.17 -36.78
N THR A 317 -0.22 12.01 -37.73
CA THR A 317 -0.04 13.47 -37.66
C THR A 317 -1.37 14.22 -37.50
N LYS A 318 -2.47 13.75 -38.12
CA LYS A 318 -3.80 14.39 -38.04
C LYS A 318 -4.54 14.07 -36.74
N GLY A 319 -4.47 12.83 -36.26
CA GLY A 319 -5.02 12.45 -34.95
C GLY A 319 -4.32 13.16 -33.78
N GLY A 320 -3.00 13.34 -33.87
CA GLY A 320 -2.22 14.10 -32.88
C GLY A 320 -2.58 15.58 -32.83
N LEU A 321 -2.78 16.22 -33.99
CA LEU A 321 -3.17 17.62 -34.07
C LEU A 321 -4.61 17.85 -33.60
N ALA A 322 -5.55 16.96 -33.96
CA ALA A 322 -6.93 17.01 -33.50
C ALA A 322 -7.02 16.85 -31.97
N MET A 323 -6.25 15.91 -31.39
CA MET A 323 -6.18 15.72 -29.94
C MET A 323 -5.53 16.91 -29.23
N ALA A 324 -4.45 17.47 -29.78
CA ALA A 324 -3.83 18.69 -29.25
C ALA A 324 -4.82 19.87 -29.28
N GLY A 325 -5.60 20.01 -30.36
CA GLY A 325 -6.66 21.02 -30.47
C GLY A 325 -7.77 20.82 -29.44
N ALA A 326 -8.25 19.60 -29.24
CA ALA A 326 -9.25 19.28 -28.22
C ALA A 326 -8.73 19.55 -26.80
N MET A 327 -7.48 19.21 -26.51
CA MET A 327 -6.84 19.52 -25.22
C MET A 327 -6.70 21.03 -25.00
N ALA A 328 -6.29 21.79 -26.02
CA ALA A 328 -6.20 23.24 -25.95
C ALA A 328 -7.58 23.87 -25.70
N MET A 329 -8.61 23.40 -26.40
CA MET A 329 -10.00 23.83 -26.18
C MET A 329 -10.48 23.51 -24.77
N ALA A 330 -10.24 22.29 -24.27
CA ALA A 330 -10.60 21.91 -22.90
C ALA A 330 -9.88 22.77 -21.85
N LEU A 331 -8.61 23.10 -22.08
CA LEU A 331 -7.84 24.00 -21.23
C LEU A 331 -8.41 25.42 -21.26
N LEU A 332 -8.73 25.96 -22.43
CA LEU A 332 -9.33 27.29 -22.58
C LEU A 332 -10.70 27.37 -21.92
N LEU A 333 -11.56 26.36 -22.12
CA LEU A 333 -12.84 26.23 -21.42
C LEU A 333 -12.65 26.14 -19.91
N GLY A 334 -11.66 25.40 -19.43
CA GLY A 334 -11.32 25.32 -18.01
C GLY A 334 -10.88 26.67 -17.43
N VAL A 335 -10.01 27.40 -18.13
CA VAL A 335 -9.60 28.77 -17.74
C VAL A 335 -10.81 29.71 -17.75
N GLY A 336 -11.64 29.65 -18.78
CA GLY A 336 -12.87 30.43 -18.88
C GLY A 336 -13.82 30.16 -17.71
N LEU A 337 -14.15 28.89 -17.47
CA LEU A 337 -15.16 28.49 -16.49
C LEU A 337 -14.68 28.63 -15.03
N PHE A 338 -13.43 28.30 -14.72
CA PHE A 338 -12.96 28.24 -13.33
C PHE A 338 -12.12 29.45 -12.90
N PHE A 339 -11.57 30.22 -13.83
CA PHE A 339 -10.77 31.42 -13.51
C PHE A 339 -11.47 32.71 -13.92
N LEU A 340 -11.89 32.83 -15.18
CA LEU A 340 -12.44 34.09 -15.70
C LEU A 340 -13.89 34.32 -15.26
N LEU A 341 -14.75 33.29 -15.33
CA LEU A 341 -16.16 33.40 -14.99
C LEU A 341 -16.39 33.82 -13.52
N PRO A 342 -15.76 33.21 -12.50
CA PRO A 342 -15.95 33.65 -11.12
C PRO A 342 -15.48 35.10 -10.89
N LEU A 343 -14.36 35.48 -11.51
CA LEU A 343 -13.82 36.83 -11.41
C LEU A 343 -14.78 37.86 -12.02
N TYR A 344 -15.30 37.56 -13.22
CA TYR A 344 -16.25 38.43 -13.91
C TYR A 344 -17.59 38.51 -13.17
N ALA A 345 -18.14 37.37 -12.73
CA ALA A 345 -19.39 37.32 -11.97
C ALA A 345 -19.29 38.12 -10.65
N THR A 346 -18.16 38.03 -9.96
CA THR A 346 -17.92 38.82 -8.72
C THR A 346 -17.82 40.31 -9.02
N HIS A 347 -17.19 40.69 -10.14
CA HIS A 347 -17.12 42.08 -10.57
C HIS A 347 -18.51 42.66 -10.86
N LEU A 348 -19.38 41.92 -11.54
CA LEU A 348 -20.76 42.31 -11.78
C LEU A 348 -21.54 42.46 -10.45
N LEU A 349 -21.41 41.47 -9.56
CA LEU A 349 -22.08 41.49 -8.26
C LEU A 349 -21.62 42.66 -7.38
N ALA A 350 -20.33 43.00 -7.43
CA ALA A 350 -19.77 44.15 -6.72
C ALA A 350 -20.27 45.51 -7.26
N GLY A 351 -20.74 45.57 -8.51
CA GLY A 351 -21.42 46.74 -9.06
C GLY A 351 -22.86 46.90 -8.54
N LEU A 352 -23.50 45.80 -8.13
CA LEU A 352 -24.88 45.78 -7.64
C LEU A 352 -24.99 45.88 -6.10
N VAL A 353 -23.98 45.41 -5.37
CA VAL A 353 -24.01 45.33 -3.91
C VAL A 353 -22.88 46.20 -3.30
N PRO A 354 -23.20 47.37 -2.73
CA PRO A 354 -22.20 48.27 -2.12
C PRO A 354 -21.37 47.62 -1.00
N ALA A 355 -21.93 46.63 -0.29
CA ALA A 355 -21.21 45.88 0.75
C ALA A 355 -20.01 45.06 0.22
N LEU A 356 -19.95 44.79 -1.08
CA LEU A 356 -18.83 44.09 -1.73
C LEU A 356 -17.73 45.05 -2.22
N GLN A 357 -17.79 46.34 -1.85
CA GLN A 357 -16.76 47.32 -2.19
C GLN A 357 -15.45 47.12 -1.40
N GLY A 358 -15.50 46.48 -0.23
CA GLY A 358 -14.31 46.12 0.54
C GLY A 358 -13.46 45.03 -0.13
N SER A 359 -12.13 45.14 -0.06
CA SER A 359 -11.19 44.15 -0.63
C SER A 359 -11.40 42.75 -0.08
N VAL A 360 -11.67 42.62 1.23
CA VAL A 360 -11.93 41.33 1.88
C VAL A 360 -13.26 40.74 1.41
N ALA A 361 -14.33 41.55 1.39
CA ALA A 361 -15.66 41.12 0.95
C ALA A 361 -15.67 40.66 -0.51
N PHE A 362 -14.96 41.38 -1.39
CA PHE A 362 -14.79 41.01 -2.80
C PHE A 362 -14.11 39.65 -2.96
N ASN A 363 -12.98 39.44 -2.26
CA ASN A 363 -12.22 38.19 -2.38
C ASN A 363 -12.95 36.98 -1.79
N LEU A 364 -13.72 37.18 -0.71
CA LEU A 364 -14.61 36.15 -0.17
C LEU A 364 -15.74 35.80 -1.14
N ALA A 365 -16.35 36.80 -1.79
CA ALA A 365 -17.37 36.57 -2.81
C ALA A 365 -16.82 35.84 -4.04
N ASP A 366 -15.63 36.22 -4.54
CA ASP A 366 -14.91 35.50 -5.63
C ASP A 366 -14.66 34.04 -5.25
N GLY A 367 -14.25 33.79 -4.00
CA GLY A 367 -14.08 32.44 -3.48
C GLY A 367 -15.37 31.64 -3.41
N ALA A 368 -16.44 32.23 -2.89
CA ALA A 368 -17.75 31.59 -2.77
C ALA A 368 -18.34 31.25 -4.16
N ILE A 369 -18.28 32.19 -5.11
CA ILE A 369 -18.73 31.99 -6.49
C ILE A 369 -17.89 30.90 -7.16
N ARG A 370 -16.56 30.88 -6.97
CA ARG A 370 -15.69 29.83 -7.51
C ARG A 370 -16.08 28.44 -7.00
N VAL A 371 -16.30 28.29 -5.70
CA VAL A 371 -16.74 27.02 -5.11
C VAL A 371 -18.11 26.62 -5.64
N LEU A 372 -19.04 27.57 -5.76
CA LEU A 372 -20.37 27.33 -6.32
C LEU A 372 -20.30 26.83 -7.77
N VAL A 373 -19.58 27.53 -8.64
CA VAL A 373 -19.38 27.15 -10.05
C VAL A 373 -18.76 25.75 -10.14
N PHE A 374 -17.76 25.46 -9.30
CA PHE A 374 -17.13 24.14 -9.27
C PHE A 374 -18.10 23.03 -8.86
N VAL A 375 -18.89 23.22 -7.80
CA VAL A 375 -19.87 22.23 -7.34
C VAL A 375 -20.96 22.02 -8.39
N LEU A 376 -21.49 23.11 -8.98
CA LEU A 376 -22.49 23.03 -10.04
C LEU A 376 -21.96 22.30 -11.27
N TYR A 377 -20.71 22.55 -11.66
CA TYR A 377 -20.06 21.83 -12.76
C TYR A 377 -19.98 20.33 -12.49
N ILE A 378 -19.46 19.92 -11.31
CA ILE A 378 -19.37 18.50 -10.94
C ILE A 378 -20.75 17.84 -10.93
N VAL A 379 -21.76 18.50 -10.36
CA VAL A 379 -23.13 18.00 -10.35
C VAL A 379 -23.68 17.87 -11.77
N GLY A 380 -23.40 18.83 -12.65
CA GLY A 380 -23.79 18.82 -14.06
C GLY A 380 -23.21 17.61 -14.80
N ILE A 381 -21.89 17.45 -14.80
CA ILE A 381 -21.23 16.35 -15.51
C ILE A 381 -21.56 14.98 -14.89
N SER A 382 -21.84 14.91 -13.58
CA SER A 382 -22.19 13.66 -12.90
C SER A 382 -23.51 13.03 -13.38
N ARG A 383 -24.32 13.77 -14.14
CA ARG A 383 -25.54 13.26 -14.78
C ARG A 383 -25.28 12.58 -16.12
N MET A 384 -24.09 12.74 -16.70
CA MET A 384 -23.69 12.03 -17.92
C MET A 384 -23.36 10.58 -17.59
N LYS A 385 -23.82 9.64 -18.43
CA LYS A 385 -23.67 8.19 -18.20
C LYS A 385 -22.20 7.79 -18.09
N ASP A 386 -21.35 8.29 -18.98
CA ASP A 386 -19.93 7.92 -19.04
C ASP A 386 -19.16 8.43 -17.81
N ILE A 387 -19.43 9.66 -17.38
CA ILE A 387 -18.81 10.24 -16.18
C ILE A 387 -19.28 9.52 -14.92
N ARG A 388 -20.56 9.13 -14.86
CA ARG A 388 -21.08 8.33 -13.74
C ARG A 388 -20.36 6.99 -13.66
N ARG A 389 -20.11 6.34 -14.79
CA ARG A 389 -19.37 5.08 -14.89
C ARG A 389 -17.92 5.25 -14.41
N VAL A 390 -17.23 6.31 -14.80
CA VAL A 390 -15.89 6.65 -14.27
C VAL A 390 -15.92 6.86 -12.74
N PHE A 391 -16.96 7.50 -12.19
CA PHE A 391 -17.10 7.66 -10.74
C PHE A 391 -17.39 6.35 -10.01
N GLU A 392 -17.98 5.35 -10.65
CA GLU A 392 -18.12 4.00 -10.10
C GLU A 392 -16.76 3.30 -10.03
N TYR A 393 -15.96 3.32 -11.09
CA TYR A 393 -14.57 2.81 -11.08
C TYR A 393 -13.68 3.52 -10.04
N HIS A 394 -13.89 4.82 -9.82
CA HIS A 394 -13.22 5.56 -8.74
C HIS A 394 -13.65 5.07 -7.35
N GLY A 395 -14.94 4.72 -7.18
CA GLY A 395 -15.41 4.04 -5.99
C GLY A 395 -14.75 2.67 -5.80
N ALA A 396 -14.58 1.89 -6.88
CA ALA A 396 -13.90 0.60 -6.85
C ALA A 396 -12.43 0.72 -6.42
N GLU A 397 -11.71 1.71 -6.95
CA GLU A 397 -10.34 2.04 -6.55
C GLU A 397 -10.24 2.26 -5.03
N HIS A 398 -11.10 3.13 -4.48
CA HIS A 398 -11.10 3.42 -3.06
C HIS A 398 -11.44 2.22 -2.19
N LYS A 399 -12.39 1.37 -2.62
CA LYS A 399 -12.75 0.16 -1.87
C LYS A 399 -11.59 -0.83 -1.81
N VAL A 400 -10.89 -1.04 -2.93
CA VAL A 400 -9.70 -1.92 -2.98
C VAL A 400 -8.58 -1.39 -2.09
N ILE A 401 -8.29 -0.09 -2.14
CA ILE A 401 -7.28 0.54 -1.29
C ILE A 401 -7.66 0.43 0.20
N ASN A 402 -8.91 0.72 0.56
CA ASN A 402 -9.39 0.59 1.94
C ASN A 402 -9.35 -0.86 2.44
N ALA A 403 -9.73 -1.84 1.61
CA ALA A 403 -9.64 -3.26 1.94
C ALA A 403 -8.20 -3.71 2.16
N TYR A 404 -7.28 -3.23 1.31
CA TYR A 404 -5.85 -3.49 1.46
C TYR A 404 -5.27 -2.86 2.74
N GLU A 405 -5.58 -1.60 3.04
CA GLU A 405 -5.14 -0.91 4.26
C GLU A 405 -5.68 -1.56 5.53
N ALA A 406 -6.88 -2.14 5.46
CA ALA A 406 -7.47 -2.95 6.53
C ALA A 406 -6.90 -4.37 6.62
N LYS A 407 -5.94 -4.74 5.74
CA LYS A 407 -5.32 -6.08 5.65
C LYS A 407 -6.33 -7.20 5.42
N ALA A 408 -7.40 -6.89 4.69
CA ALA A 408 -8.44 -7.86 4.36
C ALA A 408 -8.10 -8.68 3.11
N ASP A 409 -8.90 -9.72 2.88
CA ASP A 409 -8.80 -10.50 1.65
C ASP A 409 -9.32 -9.69 0.46
N LEU A 410 -8.63 -9.78 -0.67
CA LEU A 410 -8.97 -9.05 -1.90
C LEU A 410 -9.84 -9.90 -2.81
N ALA A 411 -10.89 -10.49 -2.23
CA ALA A 411 -12.01 -11.09 -2.96
C ALA A 411 -13.04 -9.97 -3.27
N PRO A 412 -13.64 -9.93 -4.48
CA PRO A 412 -14.58 -8.88 -4.86
C PRO A 412 -15.72 -8.68 -3.84
N GLU A 413 -16.25 -9.76 -3.28
CA GLU A 413 -17.35 -9.74 -2.30
C GLU A 413 -16.90 -9.13 -0.97
N ALA A 414 -15.67 -9.42 -0.54
CA ALA A 414 -15.10 -8.85 0.68
C ALA A 414 -14.81 -7.34 0.49
N VAL A 415 -14.25 -6.96 -0.66
CA VAL A 415 -13.94 -5.56 -1.00
C VAL A 415 -15.21 -4.71 -1.09
N ARG A 416 -16.33 -5.27 -1.56
CA ARG A 416 -17.62 -4.56 -1.64
C ARG A 416 -18.07 -3.95 -0.32
N GLY A 417 -17.73 -4.57 0.82
CA GLY A 417 -18.08 -4.09 2.16
C GLY A 417 -17.28 -2.88 2.66
N TYR A 418 -16.24 -2.46 1.94
CA TYR A 418 -15.39 -1.34 2.33
C TYR A 418 -15.95 0.02 1.88
N PRO A 419 -15.60 1.12 2.56
CA PRO A 419 -16.07 2.44 2.19
C PRO A 419 -15.46 2.90 0.85
N ARG A 420 -16.27 3.60 0.05
CA ARG A 420 -15.82 4.31 -1.18
C ARG A 420 -15.19 5.68 -0.93
N LEU A 421 -15.03 6.07 0.34
CA LEU A 421 -14.43 7.34 0.73
C LEU A 421 -13.01 7.07 1.26
N HIS A 422 -12.05 7.86 0.82
CA HIS A 422 -10.65 7.68 1.19
C HIS A 422 -9.95 9.03 1.46
N PRO A 423 -9.28 9.23 2.61
CA PRO A 423 -8.71 10.52 2.97
C PRO A 423 -7.53 10.94 2.07
N ARG A 424 -6.91 10.01 1.34
CA ARG A 424 -5.74 10.27 0.47
C ARG A 424 -6.08 10.47 -1.01
N CYS A 425 -7.37 10.60 -1.34
CA CYS A 425 -7.82 10.80 -2.72
C CYS A 425 -7.39 12.18 -3.27
N GLY A 426 -7.06 12.23 -4.57
CA GLY A 426 -6.76 13.47 -5.29
C GLY A 426 -7.94 14.46 -5.38
N THR A 427 -9.18 14.04 -5.14
CA THR A 427 -10.31 14.98 -5.05
C THR A 427 -10.21 15.91 -3.84
N SER A 428 -9.62 15.44 -2.74
CA SER A 428 -9.27 16.29 -1.59
C SER A 428 -8.19 17.32 -1.96
N PHE A 429 -7.29 16.98 -2.90
CA PHE A 429 -6.29 17.93 -3.42
C PHE A 429 -6.96 19.08 -4.19
N LEU A 430 -7.96 18.80 -5.03
CA LEU A 430 -8.71 19.85 -5.74
C LEU A 430 -9.35 20.84 -4.76
N LEU A 431 -9.92 20.35 -3.66
CA LEU A 431 -10.45 21.22 -2.61
C LEU A 431 -9.36 22.09 -1.97
N PHE A 432 -8.20 21.52 -1.63
CA PHE A 432 -7.10 22.29 -1.07
C PHE A 432 -6.62 23.37 -2.05
N VAL A 433 -6.49 23.04 -3.34
CA VAL A 433 -6.18 24.02 -4.39
C VAL A 433 -7.20 25.14 -4.41
N MET A 434 -8.50 24.84 -4.35
CA MET A 434 -9.54 25.86 -4.32
C MET A 434 -9.42 26.75 -3.09
N VAL A 435 -9.39 26.19 -1.88
CA VAL A 435 -9.32 26.98 -0.63
C VAL A 435 -8.04 27.82 -0.58
N ILE A 436 -6.89 27.21 -0.90
CA ILE A 436 -5.59 27.93 -0.91
C ILE A 436 -5.59 29.00 -2.01
N SER A 437 -6.23 28.77 -3.16
CA SER A 437 -6.36 29.79 -4.20
C SER A 437 -7.15 31.01 -3.74
N ILE A 438 -8.18 30.84 -2.89
CA ILE A 438 -8.93 31.96 -2.31
C ILE A 438 -8.01 32.79 -1.43
N LEU A 439 -7.26 32.12 -0.55
CA LEU A 439 -6.33 32.80 0.36
C LEU A 439 -5.20 33.52 -0.40
N VAL A 440 -4.56 32.84 -1.36
CA VAL A 440 -3.43 33.40 -2.13
C VAL A 440 -3.90 34.54 -3.03
N PHE A 441 -5.02 34.40 -3.74
CA PHE A 441 -5.52 35.47 -4.61
C PHE A 441 -6.11 36.64 -3.82
N SER A 442 -6.48 36.45 -2.54
CA SER A 442 -6.92 37.55 -1.69
C SER A 442 -5.84 38.62 -1.44
N LEU A 443 -4.58 38.27 -1.65
CA LEU A 443 -3.43 39.19 -1.56
C LEU A 443 -3.32 40.13 -2.78
N ILE A 444 -4.07 39.88 -3.86
CA ILE A 444 -4.04 40.72 -5.06
C ILE A 444 -4.88 41.98 -4.81
N PRO A 445 -4.30 43.19 -4.92
CA PRO A 445 -5.02 44.45 -4.66
C PRO A 445 -6.24 44.64 -5.56
N ARG A 446 -7.35 45.16 -4.99
CA ARG A 446 -8.60 45.41 -5.71
C ARG A 446 -8.44 46.39 -6.87
N GLU A 447 -7.60 47.41 -6.73
CA GLU A 447 -7.46 48.50 -7.69
C GLU A 447 -6.85 48.08 -9.03
N SER A 448 -6.28 46.88 -9.10
CA SER A 448 -5.77 46.34 -10.35
C SER A 448 -6.90 46.06 -11.34
N SER A 449 -6.65 46.37 -12.62
CA SER A 449 -7.58 46.07 -13.72
C SER A 449 -7.88 44.56 -13.79
N LEU A 450 -9.03 44.19 -14.36
CA LEU A 450 -9.40 42.77 -14.52
C LEU A 450 -8.32 41.96 -15.25
N LEU A 451 -7.68 42.55 -16.28
CA LEU A 451 -6.59 41.92 -17.01
C LEU A 451 -5.34 41.75 -16.14
N THR A 452 -4.96 42.78 -15.38
CA THR A 452 -3.82 42.73 -14.46
C THR A 452 -4.02 41.64 -13.40
N LYS A 453 -5.24 41.50 -12.85
CA LYS A 453 -5.58 40.42 -11.92
C LYS A 453 -5.42 39.04 -12.55
N ALA A 454 -5.90 38.86 -13.78
CA ALA A 454 -5.78 37.60 -14.49
C ALA A 454 -4.31 37.23 -14.73
N LEU A 455 -3.48 38.18 -15.16
CA LEU A 455 -2.05 37.96 -15.41
C LEU A 455 -1.26 37.65 -14.13
N LEU A 456 -1.58 38.32 -13.01
CA LEU A 456 -0.92 38.07 -11.71
C LEU A 456 -1.28 36.69 -11.11
N ARG A 457 -2.44 36.13 -11.44
CA ARG A 457 -2.87 34.80 -10.96
C ARG A 457 -2.10 33.65 -11.60
N LEU A 458 -1.67 33.80 -12.86
CA LEU A 458 -0.99 32.75 -13.63
C LEU A 458 0.33 32.24 -12.98
N PRO A 459 1.29 33.10 -12.59
CA PRO A 459 2.53 32.65 -11.95
C PRO A 459 2.31 32.11 -10.53
N LEU A 460 1.16 32.37 -9.90
CA LEU A 460 0.83 31.86 -8.56
C LEU A 460 0.30 30.41 -8.58
N ILE A 461 -0.06 29.87 -9.75
CA ILE A 461 -0.60 28.50 -9.87
C ILE A 461 0.41 27.44 -9.36
N PRO A 462 1.71 27.44 -9.74
CA PRO A 462 2.68 26.50 -9.19
C PRO A 462 2.84 26.62 -7.67
N ALA A 463 2.77 27.83 -7.12
CA ALA A 463 2.83 28.05 -5.67
C ALA A 463 1.62 27.42 -4.97
N ILE A 464 0.40 27.67 -5.48
CA ILE A 464 -0.83 27.07 -4.95
C ILE A 464 -0.76 25.54 -5.02
N ALA A 465 -0.33 24.97 -6.15
CA ALA A 465 -0.20 23.53 -6.33
C ALA A 465 0.82 22.93 -5.33
N GLY A 466 1.96 23.59 -5.13
CA GLY A 466 2.97 23.18 -4.16
C GLY A 466 2.44 23.20 -2.73
N ILE A 467 1.80 24.29 -2.29
CA ILE A 467 1.25 24.43 -0.93
C ILE A 467 0.16 23.37 -0.71
N SER A 468 -0.74 23.20 -1.68
CA SER A 468 -1.83 22.22 -1.61
C SER A 468 -1.31 20.79 -1.46
N TYR A 469 -0.22 20.46 -2.15
CA TYR A 469 0.41 19.15 -2.03
C TYR A 469 1.02 18.93 -0.63
N GLU A 470 1.65 19.95 -0.06
CA GLU A 470 2.20 19.86 1.30
C GLU A 470 1.10 19.68 2.35
N VAL A 471 -0.01 20.42 2.22
CA VAL A 471 -1.18 20.28 3.10
C VAL A 471 -1.78 18.88 2.98
N LEU A 472 -1.96 18.35 1.76
CA LEU A 472 -2.43 16.99 1.53
C LEU A 472 -1.51 15.95 2.20
N ARG A 473 -0.20 16.09 2.03
CA ARG A 473 0.79 15.17 2.60
C ARG A 473 0.83 15.21 4.12
N LEU A 474 0.74 16.41 4.71
CA LEU A 474 0.69 16.58 6.16
C LEU A 474 -0.59 15.98 6.73
N SER A 475 -1.71 16.18 6.04
CA SER A 475 -2.99 15.62 6.41
C SER A 475 -2.97 14.09 6.44
N ALA A 476 -2.41 13.46 5.41
CA ALA A 476 -2.28 12.01 5.33
C ALA A 476 -1.40 11.40 6.45
N ARG A 477 -0.47 12.17 7.03
CA ARG A 477 0.39 11.70 8.14
C ARG A 477 -0.25 11.84 9.52
N LYS A 478 -1.21 12.75 9.69
CA LYS A 478 -1.79 13.12 10.99
C LYS A 478 -3.29 12.86 11.08
N THR A 479 -3.78 11.83 10.38
CA THR A 479 -5.20 11.45 10.29
C THR A 479 -5.89 11.24 11.65
N ARG A 480 -5.14 10.91 12.72
CA ARG A 480 -5.71 10.70 14.07
C ARG A 480 -6.05 11.99 14.82
N SER A 481 -5.48 13.14 14.44
CA SER A 481 -5.72 14.42 15.12
C SER A 481 -7.08 15.02 14.71
N PRO A 482 -7.89 15.54 15.66
CA PRO A 482 -9.21 16.11 15.37
C PRO A 482 -9.17 17.31 14.41
N TRP A 483 -8.14 18.15 14.50
CA TRP A 483 -7.94 19.28 13.60
C TRP A 483 -7.76 18.86 12.14
N PHE A 484 -6.98 17.80 11.90
CA PHE A 484 -6.75 17.29 10.56
C PHE A 484 -8.00 16.59 10.01
N ARG A 485 -8.82 15.96 10.86
CA ARG A 485 -10.12 15.42 10.46
C ARG A 485 -11.09 16.50 9.98
N ALA A 486 -11.15 17.64 10.68
CA ALA A 486 -11.97 18.78 10.25
C ALA A 486 -11.49 19.34 8.90
N LEU A 487 -10.17 19.43 8.69
CA LEU A 487 -9.59 19.93 7.44
C LEU A 487 -9.84 18.99 6.23
N VAL A 488 -9.94 17.68 6.45
CA VAL A 488 -10.22 16.68 5.39
C VAL A 488 -11.71 16.49 5.13
N ALA A 489 -12.57 16.81 6.11
CA ALA A 489 -14.01 16.55 6.04
C ALA A 489 -14.69 17.10 4.77
N PRO A 490 -14.43 18.36 4.32
CA PRO A 490 -15.08 18.85 3.11
C PRO A 490 -14.58 18.12 1.85
N GLY A 491 -13.35 17.59 1.86
CA GLY A 491 -12.83 16.73 0.78
C GLY A 491 -13.56 15.40 0.71
N LEU A 492 -13.88 14.80 1.87
CA LEU A 492 -14.70 13.59 1.94
C LEU A 492 -16.16 13.84 1.50
N TRP A 493 -16.70 15.04 1.74
CA TRP A 493 -18.01 15.42 1.22
C TRP A 493 -18.01 15.55 -0.30
N LEU A 494 -16.97 16.18 -0.86
CA LEU A 494 -16.81 16.27 -2.31
C LEU A 494 -16.70 14.89 -2.96
N GLN A 495 -16.03 13.94 -2.31
CA GLN A 495 -15.96 12.56 -2.77
C GLN A 495 -17.33 11.89 -2.90
N ARG A 496 -18.34 12.31 -2.15
CA ARG A 496 -19.71 11.77 -2.32
C ARG A 496 -20.31 12.13 -3.69
N LEU A 497 -19.85 13.22 -4.31
CA LEU A 497 -20.25 13.67 -5.64
C LEU A 497 -19.40 13.02 -6.74
N THR A 498 -18.12 12.77 -6.48
CA THR A 498 -17.13 12.27 -7.46
C THR A 498 -16.84 10.77 -7.34
N THR A 499 -17.58 10.04 -6.50
CA THR A 499 -17.54 8.58 -6.42
C THR A 499 -18.98 8.05 -6.43
N ARG A 500 -19.16 6.82 -6.92
CA ARG A 500 -20.42 6.08 -6.90
C ARG A 500 -20.17 4.66 -6.39
N GLU A 501 -21.25 3.94 -6.11
CA GLU A 501 -21.13 2.53 -5.71
C GLU A 501 -20.84 1.67 -6.93
N PRO A 502 -19.70 0.95 -6.98
CA PRO A 502 -19.37 0.07 -8.08
C PRO A 502 -20.13 -1.26 -8.03
N ASP A 503 -20.26 -1.88 -9.20
CA ASP A 503 -20.63 -3.27 -9.36
C ASP A 503 -19.43 -4.22 -9.06
N LEU A 504 -19.69 -5.53 -8.94
CA LEU A 504 -18.63 -6.52 -8.72
C LEU A 504 -17.61 -6.57 -9.87
N PRO A 505 -18.02 -6.54 -11.16
CA PRO A 505 -17.10 -6.46 -12.30
C PRO A 505 -16.11 -5.28 -12.23
N GLN A 506 -16.55 -4.10 -11.80
CA GLN A 506 -15.69 -2.93 -11.62
C GLN A 506 -14.69 -3.12 -10.48
N ILE A 507 -15.10 -3.78 -9.39
CA ILE A 507 -14.20 -4.15 -8.28
C ILE A 507 -13.13 -5.13 -8.75
N GLU A 508 -13.47 -6.12 -9.59
CA GLU A 508 -12.50 -7.05 -10.17
C GLU A 508 -11.41 -6.33 -10.98
N VAL A 509 -11.80 -5.35 -11.81
CA VAL A 509 -10.86 -4.54 -12.58
C VAL A 509 -9.91 -3.78 -11.67
N ALA A 510 -10.43 -3.15 -10.61
CA ALA A 510 -9.61 -2.46 -9.62
C ALA A 510 -8.64 -3.41 -8.88
N ILE A 511 -9.09 -4.64 -8.54
CA ILE A 511 -8.24 -5.68 -7.94
C ILE A 511 -7.15 -6.14 -8.92
N ALA A 512 -7.48 -6.33 -10.20
CA ALA A 512 -6.53 -6.75 -11.24
C ALA A 512 -5.40 -5.73 -11.39
N SER A 513 -5.75 -4.43 -11.50
CA SER A 513 -4.79 -3.33 -11.53
C SER A 513 -3.92 -3.30 -10.26
N PHE A 514 -4.53 -3.46 -9.09
CA PHE A 514 -3.85 -3.49 -7.81
C PHE A 514 -2.84 -4.64 -7.68
N ARG A 515 -3.22 -5.86 -8.07
CA ARG A 515 -2.36 -7.06 -7.96
C ARG A 515 -1.07 -6.90 -8.77
N ARG A 516 -1.14 -6.22 -9.91
CA ARG A 516 0.01 -5.99 -10.78
C ARG A 516 1.06 -5.05 -10.16
N VAL A 517 0.65 -4.12 -9.30
CA VAL A 517 1.56 -3.14 -8.66
C VAL A 517 1.92 -3.44 -7.21
N SER A 518 1.22 -4.38 -6.56
CA SER A 518 1.41 -4.76 -5.17
C SER A 518 2.35 -5.97 -4.95
N GLY A 519 2.64 -6.74 -6.01
CA GLY A 519 3.54 -7.89 -5.96
C GLY A 519 5.03 -7.56 -6.16
N PRO A 520 5.96 -8.39 -5.66
CA PRO A 520 7.34 -8.35 -6.12
C PRO A 520 7.38 -8.73 -7.60
N SER A 521 8.06 -7.91 -8.40
CA SER A 521 8.52 -8.27 -9.74
C SER A 521 9.11 -9.69 -9.75
N GLY A 522 8.54 -10.60 -10.55
CA GLY A 522 9.17 -11.90 -10.83
C GLY A 522 8.33 -13.17 -10.68
N SER A 523 7.00 -13.14 -10.89
CA SER A 523 6.30 -14.37 -11.27
C SER A 523 5.39 -14.06 -12.45
N GLU A 524 5.68 -14.71 -13.57
CA GLU A 524 4.74 -14.93 -14.65
C GLU A 524 3.48 -15.55 -14.03
N VAL A 525 2.41 -14.77 -13.96
CA VAL A 525 1.09 -15.35 -13.94
C VAL A 525 0.82 -15.70 -15.39
N SER A 526 1.10 -16.95 -15.74
CA SER A 526 0.50 -17.60 -16.90
C SER A 526 -1.02 -17.47 -16.74
N LEU A 527 -1.62 -16.55 -17.49
CA LEU A 527 -3.02 -16.70 -17.85
C LEU A 527 -3.04 -17.81 -18.89
N VAL A 528 -3.28 -19.02 -18.40
CA VAL A 528 -3.60 -20.20 -19.21
C VAL A 528 -5.02 -20.01 -19.72
N GLY A 529 -5.20 -20.10 -21.04
CA GLY A 529 -6.49 -20.19 -21.73
C GLY A 529 -6.86 -18.95 -22.50
#